data_AF-A0A5F8GFJ9-F1
#
_entry.id   AF-A0A5F8GFJ9-F1
#
_cell.length_a   1.000
_cell.length_b   1.000
_cell.length_c   1.000
_cell.angle_alpha   90.00
_cell.angle_beta   90.00
_cell.angle_gamma   90.00
#
_symmetry.space_group_name_H-M   'P 1'
#
loop_
_entity.id
_entity.type
_entity.pdbx_description
1 polymer ?
#
loop_
_entity_poly.entity_id
_entity_poly.type
_entity_poly.pdbx_seq_one_letter_code
_entity_poly.pdbx_strand_id
1 'polypeptide(L)'
;MKSALIDNFLLKEQDYRDAIEECCNYNARLSAERRQRLPFLDSQTHVAQSNCYIWMEKRHRGPGLKPGQWYSYPSRRWQKSRRPHHLSEDPWLGSRKARTRRILSLPSRELRKEILEDR
;
A
#
# COMPACT_ATOMS: atom_id res chain seq x y z
N MET A 1 49.11 -1.29 9.61
CA MET A 1 48.46 -1.65 8.33
C MET A 1 47.11 -2.35 8.52
N LYS A 2 46.97 -3.34 9.41
CA LYS A 2 45.68 -4.01 9.68
C LYS A 2 44.60 -3.08 10.28
N SER A 3 44.98 -2.11 11.13
CA SER A 3 44.06 -1.13 11.72
C SER A 3 43.35 -0.27 10.68
N ALA A 4 44.11 0.35 9.76
CA ALA A 4 43.55 1.23 8.74
C ALA A 4 42.56 0.54 7.77
N LEU A 5 42.71 -0.77 7.51
CA LEU A 5 41.77 -1.53 6.69
C LEU A 5 40.45 -1.80 7.43
N ILE A 6 40.53 -2.04 8.75
CA ILE A 6 39.35 -2.19 9.61
C ILE A 6 38.60 -0.85 9.70
N ASP A 7 39.32 0.26 9.87
CA ASP A 7 38.73 1.59 9.92
C ASP A 7 38.02 1.95 8.60
N ASN A 8 38.63 1.64 7.45
CA ASN A 8 38.01 1.84 6.13
C ASN A 8 36.79 0.94 5.89
N PHE A 9 36.78 -0.28 6.43
CA PHE A 9 35.62 -1.17 6.34
C PHE A 9 34.46 -0.66 7.19
N LEU A 10 34.74 -0.24 8.42
CA LEU A 10 33.74 0.34 9.33
C LEU A 10 33.15 1.65 8.79
N LEU A 11 33.98 2.50 8.16
CA LEU A 11 33.53 3.71 7.47
C LEU A 11 32.56 3.38 6.32
N LYS A 12 32.88 2.39 5.47
CA LYS A 12 31.99 1.97 4.38
C LYS A 12 30.68 1.36 4.86
N GLU A 13 30.71 0.61 5.97
CA GLU A 13 29.48 0.11 6.58
C GLU A 13 28.60 1.25 7.10
N GLN A 14 29.21 2.29 7.67
CA GLN A 14 28.49 3.48 8.12
C GLN A 14 27.89 4.25 6.93
N ASP A 15 28.68 4.51 5.88
CA ASP A 15 28.20 5.19 4.66
C ASP A 15 27.02 4.45 4.01
N TYR A 16 27.06 3.11 3.98
CA TYR A 16 25.97 2.30 3.44
C TYR A 16 24.71 2.36 4.31
N ARG A 17 24.86 2.38 5.64
CA ARG A 17 23.72 2.56 6.56
C ARG A 17 23.08 3.92 6.38
N ASP A 18 23.90 4.97 6.31
CA ASP A 18 23.44 6.34 6.12
C ASP A 18 22.70 6.47 4.78
N ALA A 19 23.23 5.88 3.70
CA ALA A 19 22.57 5.86 2.39
C ALA A 19 21.21 5.15 2.41
N ILE A 20 21.08 4.03 3.14
CA ILE A 20 19.79 3.34 3.30
C ILE A 20 18.81 4.22 4.07
N GLU A 21 19.27 4.88 5.13
CA GLU A 21 18.42 5.76 5.94
C GLU A 21 17.92 6.95 5.12
N GLU A 22 18.79 7.59 4.34
CA GLU A 22 18.42 8.64 3.40
C GLU A 22 17.40 8.14 2.36
N CYS A 23 17.59 6.95 1.81
CA CYS A 23 16.62 6.32 0.91
C CYS A 23 15.26 6.09 1.58
N CYS A 24 15.25 5.63 2.83
CA CYS A 24 14.03 5.42 3.60
C CYS A 24 13.31 6.74 3.87
N ASN A 25 14.05 7.77 4.29
CA ASN A 25 13.54 9.11 4.57
C ASN A 25 12.97 9.77 3.30
N TYR A 26 13.68 9.65 2.18
CA TYR A 26 13.21 10.13 0.88
C TYR A 26 11.90 9.44 0.45
N ASN A 27 11.82 8.10 0.57
CA ASN A 27 10.61 7.36 0.21
C ASN A 27 9.42 7.70 1.12
N ALA A 28 9.67 7.92 2.42
CA ALA A 28 8.66 8.37 3.36
C ALA A 28 8.10 9.75 2.99
N ARG A 29 9.00 10.69 2.66
CA ARG A 29 8.63 12.04 2.21
C ARG A 29 7.83 11.99 0.90
N LEU A 30 8.30 11.25 -0.10
CA LEU A 30 7.59 11.05 -1.37
C LEU A 30 6.19 10.47 -1.18
N SER A 31 6.06 9.49 -0.29
CA SER A 31 4.76 8.87 0.04
C SER A 31 3.82 9.82 0.78
N ALA A 32 4.34 10.74 1.59
CA ALA A 32 3.55 11.79 2.23
C ALA A 32 3.06 12.82 1.20
N GLU A 33 3.97 13.36 0.37
CA GLU A 33 3.64 14.32 -0.69
C GLU A 33 2.62 13.75 -1.68
N ARG A 34 2.78 12.48 -2.09
CA ARG A 34 1.82 11.79 -2.96
C ARG A 34 0.42 11.73 -2.35
N ARG A 35 0.31 11.45 -1.05
CA ARG A 35 -1.00 11.40 -0.35
C ARG A 35 -1.64 12.76 -0.24
N GLN A 36 -0.84 13.82 -0.05
CA GLN A 36 -1.34 15.20 0.04
C GLN A 36 -1.91 15.73 -1.27
N ARG A 37 -1.38 15.28 -2.42
CA ARG A 37 -1.82 15.72 -3.76
C ARG A 37 -3.06 14.99 -4.28
N LEU A 38 -3.54 13.95 -3.60
CA LEU A 38 -4.75 13.22 -4.01
C LEU A 38 -6.01 13.89 -3.40
N PRO A 39 -7.14 13.92 -4.13
CA PRO A 39 -7.35 13.37 -5.47
C PRO A 39 -6.81 14.28 -6.60
N PHE A 40 -6.34 13.66 -7.69
CA PHE A 40 -5.89 14.38 -8.89
C PHE A 40 -7.10 14.74 -9.75
N LEU A 41 -7.28 16.01 -10.10
CA LEU A 41 -8.39 16.46 -10.93
C LEU A 41 -7.97 16.49 -12.41
N ASP A 42 -8.52 15.58 -13.21
CA ASP A 42 -8.29 15.53 -14.65
C ASP A 42 -9.17 16.57 -15.37
N SER A 43 -8.56 17.45 -16.16
CA SER A 43 -9.25 18.54 -16.85
C SER A 43 -10.09 18.08 -18.05
N GLN A 44 -9.73 16.96 -18.68
CA GLN A 44 -10.46 16.48 -19.86
C GLN A 44 -11.68 15.64 -19.48
N THR A 45 -11.55 14.79 -18.46
CA THR A 45 -12.63 13.88 -18.04
C THR A 45 -13.44 14.41 -16.86
N HIS A 46 -12.97 15.47 -16.20
CA HIS A 46 -13.52 16.01 -14.96
C HIS A 46 -13.60 14.96 -13.82
N VAL A 47 -12.81 13.90 -13.90
CA VAL A 47 -12.74 12.87 -12.86
C VAL A 47 -11.70 13.24 -11.83
N ALA A 48 -12.09 13.24 -10.55
CA ALA A 48 -11.17 13.28 -9.43
C ALA A 48 -10.54 11.89 -9.20
N GLN A 49 -9.40 11.65 -9.84
CA GLN A 49 -8.69 10.39 -9.84
C GLN A 49 -8.00 10.10 -8.50
N SER A 50 -8.05 8.84 -8.09
CA SER A 50 -7.32 8.30 -6.95
C SER A 50 -6.67 6.96 -7.34
N ASN A 51 -6.05 6.26 -6.39
CA ASN A 51 -5.45 4.95 -6.66
C ASN A 51 -6.49 3.99 -7.26
N CYS A 52 -6.18 3.43 -8.44
CA CYS A 52 -7.03 2.50 -9.16
C CYS A 52 -6.41 1.08 -9.16
N TYR A 53 -7.24 0.07 -9.49
CA TYR A 53 -6.85 -1.33 -9.55
C TYR A 53 -7.14 -1.95 -10.93
N ILE A 54 -7.15 -1.12 -11.97
CA ILE A 54 -7.44 -1.57 -13.34
C ILE A 54 -6.24 -2.29 -13.97
N TRP A 55 -5.03 -1.98 -13.50
CA TRP A 55 -3.80 -2.57 -13.98
C TRP A 55 -3.53 -3.89 -13.25
N MET A 56 -3.69 -5.01 -13.97
CA MET A 56 -3.49 -6.37 -13.48
C MET A 56 -2.37 -7.05 -14.23
N GLU A 57 -1.50 -7.77 -13.51
CA GLU A 57 -0.41 -8.53 -14.11
C GLU A 57 -0.88 -9.87 -14.70
N LYS A 58 -0.08 -10.45 -15.62
CA LYS A 58 -0.36 -11.76 -16.23
C LYS A 58 -0.50 -12.88 -15.19
N ARG A 59 0.25 -12.81 -14.07
CA ARG A 59 0.16 -13.78 -12.97
C ARG A 59 -1.19 -13.75 -12.23
N HIS A 60 -1.93 -12.64 -12.32
CA HIS A 60 -3.28 -12.53 -11.73
C HIS A 60 -4.37 -13.10 -12.64
N ARG A 61 -4.04 -13.49 -13.88
CA ARG A 61 -4.98 -14.07 -14.82
C ARG A 61 -5.31 -15.51 -14.41
N GLY A 62 -6.55 -15.73 -13.98
CA GLY A 62 -7.09 -17.06 -13.70
C GLY A 62 -7.97 -17.58 -14.84
N PRO A 63 -8.39 -18.86 -14.77
CA PRO A 63 -9.38 -19.42 -15.68
C PRO A 63 -10.72 -18.69 -15.56
N GLY A 64 -11.54 -18.71 -16.62
CA GLY A 64 -12.90 -18.19 -16.57
C GLY A 64 -13.76 -18.93 -15.54
N LEU A 65 -14.58 -18.17 -14.79
CA LEU A 65 -15.47 -18.74 -13.75
C LEU A 65 -16.87 -19.05 -14.27
N LYS A 66 -17.26 -18.42 -15.38
CA LYS A 66 -18.58 -18.53 -16.00
C LYS A 66 -18.45 -19.13 -17.41
N PRO A 67 -19.48 -19.83 -17.91
CA PRO A 67 -19.48 -20.31 -19.29
C PRO A 67 -19.29 -19.14 -20.27
N GLY A 68 -18.41 -19.33 -21.27
CA GLY A 68 -18.04 -18.30 -22.25
C GLY A 68 -16.98 -17.30 -21.79
N GLN A 69 -16.51 -17.34 -20.53
CA GLN A 69 -15.44 -16.48 -20.05
C GLN A 69 -14.07 -17.10 -20.32
N TRP A 70 -13.16 -16.36 -20.97
CA TRP A 70 -11.79 -16.85 -21.20
C TRP A 70 -10.91 -16.70 -19.96
N TYR A 71 -10.99 -15.54 -19.28
CA TYR A 71 -10.15 -15.23 -18.14
C TYR A 71 -10.93 -14.53 -17.03
N SER A 72 -10.51 -14.79 -15.79
CA SER A 72 -10.99 -14.11 -14.59
C SER A 72 -9.83 -13.44 -13.85
N TYR A 73 -10.10 -12.32 -13.18
CA TYR A 73 -9.11 -11.59 -12.37
C TYR A 73 -9.62 -11.44 -10.93
N PRO A 74 -8.72 -11.28 -9.93
CA PRO A 74 -9.11 -11.12 -8.55
C PRO A 74 -10.03 -9.91 -8.34
N SER A 75 -11.23 -10.15 -7.83
CA SER A 75 -12.19 -9.10 -7.51
C SER A 75 -11.90 -8.49 -6.13
N ARG A 76 -11.97 -7.17 -6.01
CA ARG A 76 -11.86 -6.48 -4.72
C ARG A 76 -13.18 -6.50 -3.98
N ARG A 77 -13.16 -6.99 -2.74
CA ARG A 77 -14.32 -6.90 -1.85
C ARG A 77 -14.59 -5.44 -1.52
N TRP A 78 -15.83 -5.00 -1.74
CA TRP A 78 -16.29 -3.66 -1.39
C TRP A 78 -17.57 -3.77 -0.57
N GLN A 79 -17.83 -2.74 0.24
CA GLN A 79 -19.08 -2.60 0.97
C GLN A 79 -19.53 -1.15 0.88
N LYS A 80 -20.80 -0.95 0.55
CA LYS A 80 -21.40 0.38 0.61
C LYS A 80 -21.56 0.76 2.09
N SER A 81 -20.98 1.89 2.50
CA SER A 81 -21.23 2.42 3.84
C SER A 81 -22.72 2.75 3.98
N ARG A 82 -23.33 2.34 5.08
CA ARG A 82 -24.71 2.74 5.41
C ARG A 82 -24.66 4.20 5.85
N ARG A 83 -25.48 5.06 5.22
CA ARG A 83 -25.67 6.42 5.73
C ARG A 83 -26.23 6.29 7.15
N PRO A 84 -25.67 6.96 8.17
CA PRO A 84 -26.35 7.05 9.46
C PRO A 84 -27.74 7.62 9.18
N HIS A 85 -28.78 6.87 9.54
CA HIS A 85 -30.13 7.41 9.54
C HIS A 85 -30.09 8.61 10.49
N HIS A 86 -30.57 9.76 10.01
CA HIS A 86 -30.74 10.97 10.81
C HIS A 86 -31.24 10.63 12.22
N LEU A 87 -30.39 10.89 13.21
CA LEU A 87 -30.71 11.12 14.63
C LEU A 87 -31.92 10.32 15.15
N SER A 88 -31.70 9.10 15.63
CA SER A 88 -32.49 8.64 16.78
C SER A 88 -31.91 9.33 18.01
N GLU A 89 -32.74 10.09 18.72
CA GLU A 89 -32.52 10.96 19.89
C GLU A 89 -31.86 10.29 21.12
N ASP A 90 -30.86 9.43 20.93
CA ASP A 90 -30.10 8.81 22.01
C ASP A 90 -28.61 9.17 21.87
N PRO A 91 -28.12 10.17 22.64
CA PRO A 91 -26.71 10.55 22.70
C PRO A 91 -25.75 9.38 23.00
N TRP A 92 -26.27 8.27 23.52
CA TRP A 92 -25.50 7.11 23.96
C TRP A 92 -25.39 5.97 22.93
N LEU A 93 -26.09 6.02 21.79
CA LEU A 93 -26.06 4.94 20.77
C LEU A 93 -25.34 5.28 19.46
N GLY A 94 -24.80 6.50 19.32
CA GLY A 94 -24.27 7.03 18.06
C GLY A 94 -22.78 6.82 17.82
N SER A 95 -22.16 5.71 18.21
CA SER A 95 -20.75 5.44 17.83
C SER A 95 -20.42 3.96 17.80
N ARG A 96 -21.01 3.22 16.85
CA ARG A 96 -20.30 2.04 16.33
C ARG A 96 -19.12 2.56 15.54
N LYS A 97 -17.97 2.73 16.20
CA LYS A 97 -16.68 2.99 15.54
C LYS A 97 -16.61 2.05 14.35
N ALA A 98 -16.60 2.61 13.15
CA ALA A 98 -16.35 1.84 11.94
C ALA A 98 -15.04 1.11 12.20
N ARG A 99 -15.10 -0.21 12.41
CA ARG A 99 -13.92 -1.05 12.53
C ARG A 99 -13.14 -0.76 11.26
N THR A 100 -12.05 -0.01 11.38
CA THR A 100 -11.12 0.25 10.30
C THR A 100 -10.67 -1.13 9.86
N ARG A 101 -11.32 -1.70 8.83
CA ARG A 101 -10.74 -2.83 8.14
C ARG A 101 -9.46 -2.23 7.61
N ARG A 102 -8.33 -2.60 8.21
CA ARG A 102 -7.02 -2.46 7.60
C ARG A 102 -7.22 -2.89 6.15
N ILE A 103 -7.30 -1.92 5.24
CA ILE A 103 -7.14 -2.19 3.81
C ILE A 103 -5.73 -2.73 3.79
N LEU A 104 -5.62 -4.06 3.71
CA LEU A 104 -4.38 -4.85 3.69
C LEU A 104 -3.17 -3.93 3.81
N SER A 105 -2.81 -3.57 5.04
CA SER A 105 -1.46 -3.12 5.29
C SER A 105 -0.65 -4.28 4.73
N LEU A 106 0.02 -4.05 3.59
CA LEU A 106 0.94 -5.00 3.01
C LEU A 106 1.73 -5.59 4.18
N PRO A 107 1.83 -6.93 4.30
CA PRO A 107 2.49 -7.51 5.45
C PRO A 107 3.86 -6.86 5.57
N SER A 108 4.20 -6.45 6.80
CA SER A 108 5.48 -5.83 7.14
C SER A 108 6.62 -6.53 6.39
N ARG A 109 7.66 -5.75 6.04
CA ARG A 109 8.89 -6.15 5.35
C ARG A 109 9.44 -7.56 5.70
N GLU A 110 9.14 -8.07 6.89
CA GLU A 110 9.53 -9.40 7.38
C GLU A 110 9.00 -10.57 6.54
N LEU A 111 7.75 -10.53 6.05
CA LEU A 111 7.18 -11.64 5.24
C LEU A 111 7.70 -11.70 3.79
N ARG A 112 8.46 -10.69 3.33
CA ARG A 112 9.14 -10.75 2.02
C ARG A 112 10.43 -11.55 2.07
N LYS A 113 11.02 -11.74 3.26
CA LYS A 113 12.23 -12.55 3.42
C LYS A 113 11.90 -14.05 3.36
N GLU A 114 10.80 -14.47 4.00
CA GLU A 114 10.33 -15.87 3.94
C GLU A 114 10.06 -16.36 2.51
N ILE A 115 9.45 -15.53 1.65
CA ILE A 115 9.13 -15.94 0.26
C ILE A 115 10.39 -16.09 -0.61
N LEU A 116 11.52 -15.52 -0.22
CA LEU A 116 12.79 -15.64 -0.95
C LEU A 116 13.69 -16.77 -0.45
N GLU A 117 13.47 -17.25 0.79
CA GLU A 117 14.25 -18.36 1.36
C GLU A 117 13.69 -19.75 1.02
N ASP A 118 12.41 -19.85 0.61
CA ASP A 118 11.77 -21.09 0.15
C ASP A 118 11.96 -21.39 -1.36
N ARG A 119 13.11 -21.02 -1.94
CA ARG A 119 13.48 -21.35 -3.34
C ARG A 119 14.80 -22.06 -3.47
#